data_AF-A0A098S600-F1
#
_entry.id   AF-A0A098S600-F1
#
_cell.length_a   1.000
_cell.length_b   1.000
_cell.length_c   1.000
_cell.angle_alpha   90.00
_cell.angle_beta   90.00
_cell.angle_gamma   90.00
#
_symmetry.space_group_name_H-M   'P 1'
#
loop_
_entity.id
_entity.type
_entity.pdbx_description
1 polymer ?
#
loop_
_entity_poly.entity_id
_entity_poly.type
_entity_poly.pdbx_seq_one_letter_code
_entity_poly.pdbx_strand_id
1 'polypeptide(L)' 'MLFAIARLGKKEFTTKEVDKAYQEAIQKSLPEDRLEASLEKLVQLRVLRRTDVKAYELKEKIKNLKR' A
#
# COMPACT_ATOMS: atom_id res chain seq x y z
N MET A 1 -3.76 -6.30 0.60
CA MET A 1 -3.22 -4.93 0.73
C MET A 1 -1.72 -4.90 0.97
N LEU A 2 -1.22 -5.27 2.17
CA LEU A 2 0.21 -5.30 2.48
C LEU A 2 1.02 -6.20 1.53
N PHE A 3 0.44 -7.34 1.14
CA PHE A 3 1.03 -8.20 0.11
C PHE A 3 1.17 -7.52 -1.25
N ALA A 4 0.15 -6.76 -1.68
CA ALA A 4 0.20 -6.01 -2.95
C ALA A 4 1.26 -4.91 -2.90
N ILE A 5 1.36 -4.20 -1.78
CA ILE A 5 2.41 -3.20 -1.52
C ILE A 5 3.79 -3.84 -1.53
N ALA A 6 3.97 -4.99 -0.86
CA ALA A 6 5.23 -5.73 -0.86
C ALA A 6 5.61 -6.23 -2.26
N ARG A 7 4.62 -6.64 -3.06
CA ARG A 7 4.81 -7.12 -4.44
C ARG A 7 5.23 -6.01 -5.40
N LEU A 8 4.86 -4.76 -5.14
CA LEU A 8 5.32 -3.63 -5.96
C LEU A 8 6.84 -3.45 -5.92
N GLY A 9 7.51 -3.87 -4.84
CA GLY A 9 8.98 -3.86 -4.72
C GLY A 9 9.62 -2.46 -4.79
N LYS A 10 8.80 -1.40 -4.80
CA LYS A 10 9.21 0.01 -4.85
C LYS A 10 8.94 0.67 -3.51
N LYS A 11 9.77 1.66 -3.16
CA LYS A 11 9.57 2.49 -1.96
C LYS A 11 8.34 3.37 -2.07
N GLU A 12 8.06 3.89 -3.27
CA GLU A 12 6.95 4.80 -3.52
C GLU A 12 5.97 4.17 -4.51
N PHE A 13 4.67 4.35 -4.25
CA PHE A 13 3.60 3.83 -5.07
C PHE A 13 2.33 4.67 -4.94
N THR A 14 1.51 4.63 -5.97
CA THR A 14 0.19 5.31 -5.99
C THR A 14 -0.95 4.35 -5.61
N THR A 15 -2.11 4.91 -5.25
CA THR A 15 -3.35 4.13 -5.02
C THR A 15 -3.66 3.20 -6.20
N LYS A 16 -3.49 3.69 -7.43
CA LYS A 16 -3.73 2.93 -8.67
C LYS A 16 -2.76 1.75 -8.85
N GLU A 17 -1.50 1.93 -8.50
CA GLU A 17 -0.52 0.83 -8.56
C GLU A 17 -0.84 -0.26 -7.53
N VAL A 18 -1.29 0.13 -6.34
CA VAL A 18 -1.72 -0.82 -5.30
C VAL A 18 -3.00 -1.54 -5.72
N ASP A 19 -3.96 -0.85 -6.32
CA ASP A 19 -5.19 -1.47 -6.85
C ASP A 19 -4.84 -2.52 -7.92
N LYS A 20 -4.01 -2.13 -8.89
CA LYS A 20 -3.57 -3.04 -9.95
C LYS A 20 -2.85 -4.27 -9.38
N ALA A 21 -1.89 -4.06 -8.49
CA ALA A 21 -1.18 -5.17 -7.85
C ALA A 21 -2.10 -6.05 -6.98
N TYR A 22 -3.14 -5.47 -6.40
CA TYR A 22 -4.15 -6.20 -5.64
C TYR A 22 -5.06 -7.02 -6.55
N GLN A 23 -5.52 -6.45 -7.67
CA GLN A 23 -6.29 -7.16 -8.70
C GLN A 23 -5.49 -8.32 -9.30
N GLU A 24 -4.20 -8.11 -9.61
CA GLU A 24 -3.34 -9.17 -10.12
C GLU A 24 -3.14 -10.31 -9.11
N ALA A 25 -3.12 -10.00 -7.81
CA ALA A 25 -2.93 -11.00 -6.76
C ALA A 25 -4.21 -11.76 -6.38
N ILE A 26 -5.36 -11.08 -6.33
CA ILE A 26 -6.61 -11.62 -5.76
C ILE A 26 -7.68 -11.83 -6.84
N GLN A 27 -7.44 -11.41 -8.09
CA GLN A 27 -8.41 -11.40 -9.20
C GLN A 27 -9.75 -10.74 -8.83
N LYS A 28 -9.71 -9.81 -7.87
CA LYS A 28 -10.86 -9.04 -7.42
C LYS A 28 -10.47 -7.58 -7.29
N SER A 29 -11.34 -6.71 -7.79
CA SER A 29 -11.24 -5.27 -7.56
C SER A 29 -11.79 -4.93 -6.18
N LEU A 30 -11.09 -4.05 -5.46
CA LEU A 30 -11.62 -3.40 -4.27
C LEU A 30 -12.19 -2.04 -4.67
N PRO A 31 -13.29 -1.58 -4.04
CA PRO A 31 -13.73 -0.20 -4.20
C PRO A 31 -12.60 0.76 -3.81
N GLU A 32 -12.38 1.80 -4.62
CA GLU A 32 -11.31 2.78 -4.40
C GLU A 32 -11.38 3.41 -3.01
N ASP A 33 -12.59 3.70 -2.50
CA ASP A 33 -12.82 4.21 -1.14
C ASP A 33 -12.27 3.28 -0.05
N ARG A 34 -12.45 1.96 -0.21
CA ARG A 34 -11.92 0.97 0.75
C ARG A 34 -10.40 0.86 0.66
N LEU A 35 -9.86 1.01 -0.54
CA LEU A 35 -8.42 0.98 -0.78
C LEU A 35 -7.77 2.21 -0.14
N GLU A 36 -8.29 3.41 -0.41
CA GLU A 36 -7.81 4.64 0.22
C GLU A 36 -7.93 4.58 1.74
N ALA A 37 -9.09 4.18 2.29
CA ALA A 37 -9.25 4.03 3.74
C ALA A 37 -8.22 3.05 4.35
N SER A 38 -7.84 2.00 3.62
CA SER A 38 -6.82 1.05 4.06
C SER A 38 -5.41 1.62 3.98
N LEU A 39 -5.08 2.39 2.93
CA LEU A 39 -3.81 3.10 2.83
C LEU A 39 -3.69 4.18 3.91
N GLU A 40 -4.75 4.94 4.17
CA GLU A 40 -4.79 5.96 5.21
C GLU A 40 -4.62 5.35 6.60
N LYS A 41 -5.23 4.18 6.89
CA LYS A 41 -4.95 3.44 8.13
C LYS A 41 -3.47 3.08 8.25
N LEU A 42 -2.80 2.67 7.17
CA LEU A 42 -1.37 2.37 7.19
C LEU A 42 -0.51 3.64 7.37
N VAL A 43 -0.96 4.80 6.88
CA VAL A 43 -0.35 6.10 7.17
C VAL A 43 -0.50 6.45 8.66
N GLN A 44 -1.70 6.29 9.23
CA GLN A 44 -1.96 6.50 10.66
C GLN A 44 -1.11 5.60 11.55
N LEU A 45 -0.94 4.34 11.15
CA LEU A 45 -0.06 3.37 11.82
C LEU A 45 1.44 3.65 11.59
N ARG A 46 1.80 4.74 10.89
CA ARG A 46 3.17 5.15 10.54
C ARG A 46 3.94 4.10 9.74
N VAL A 47 3.22 3.18 9.09
CA VAL A 47 3.76 2.18 8.16
C VAL A 47 4.04 2.82 6.81
N LEU A 48 3.13 3.69 6.36
CA LEU A 48 3.25 4.48 5.14
C LEU A 48 3.43 5.96 5.46
N ARG A 49 4.00 6.70 4.51
CA ARG A 49 4.03 8.16 4.49
C ARG A 49 3.29 8.65 3.25
N ARG A 50 2.38 9.61 3.42
CA ARG A 50 1.75 10.30 2.29
C ARG A 50 2.75 11.31 1.72
N THR A 51 2.97 11.30 0.41
CA THR A 51 3.75 12.30 -0.32
C THR A 51 2.80 13.30 -1.00
N ASP A 52 3.30 14.50 -1.32
CA ASP A 52 2.54 15.62 -1.88
C ASP A 52 1.77 15.28 -3.18
N VAL A 53 2.18 14.23 -3.90
CA VAL A 53 1.59 13.84 -5.20
C VAL A 53 0.65 12.64 -5.09
N LYS A 54 -0.19 12.59 -4.03
CA LYS A 54 -1.12 11.45 -3.76
C LYS A 54 -0.46 10.07 -3.84
N ALA A 55 0.84 10.01 -3.58
CA ALA A 55 1.60 8.79 -3.52
C ALA A 55 1.87 8.41 -2.05
N TYR A 56 2.19 7.14 -1.86
CA TYR A 56 2.46 6.53 -0.57
C TYR A 56 3.85 5.94 -0.63
N GLU A 57 4.65 6.29 0.38
CA GLU A 57 5.98 5.74 0.57
C GLU A 57 5.96 4.72 1.71
N LEU A 58 6.46 3.51 1.47
CA LEU A 58 6.66 2.51 2.50
C LEU A 58 7.85 2.92 3.38
N LYS A 59 7.58 3.16 4.66
CA LYS A 59 8.63 3.44 5.63
C LYS A 59 9.41 2.15 5.87
N GLU A 60 10.67 2.11 5.46
CA GLU A 60 11.60 0.96 5.51
C GLU A 60 11.81 0.29 6.89
N LYS A 61 11.07 0.65 7.94
CA LYS A 61 11.16 0.07 9.28
C LYS A 61 10.04 -0.92 9.61
N ILE A 62 9.58 -1.75 8.66
CA ILE A 62 8.95 -3.03 9.05
C ILE A 62 10.08 -4.04 9.34
N LYS A 63 10.86 -3.77 10.39
CA LYS A 63 12.02 -4.58 10.77
C LYS A 63 11.66 -5.94 11.40
N ASN A 64 10.40 -6.37 11.35
CA ASN A 64 9.93 -7.47 12.20
C ASN A 64 8.81 -8.34 11.58
N LEU A 65 8.92 -8.71 10.31
CA LEU A 65 8.12 -9.78 9.71
C LEU A 65 8.95 -11.07 9.54
N LYS A 66 9.81 -11.36 10.52
CA LYS A 66 10.42 -12.67 10.77
C LYS A 66 10.23 -13.02 12.25
N ARG A 67 9.23 -13.84 12.53
CA ARG A 67 9.33 -14.88 13.55
C ARG A 67 8.38 -16.01 13.21
#